data_AF-A0A411ZW89-F1
#
_entry.id   AF-A0A411ZW89-F1
#
_cell.length_a   1.000
_cell.length_b   1.000
_cell.length_c   1.000
_cell.angle_alpha   90.00
_cell.angle_beta   90.00
_cell.angle_gamma   90.00
#
_symmetry.space_group_name_H-M   'P 1'
#
loop_
_entity.id
_entity.type
_entity.pdbx_description
1 polymer ?
#
loop_
_entity_poly.entity_id
_entity_poly.type
_entity_poly.pdbx_seq_one_letter_code
_entity_poly.pdbx_strand_id
1 'polypeptide(L)'
;MGTIADTLVDIRIKNNDVYVQLKHILKLYDFSRSTLWRLINEMRLIPKYQKAFRDVSPQKKLVHLASFEEFIQYKHQKYMKD
;
A
#
# COMPACT_ATOMS: atom_id res chain seq x y z
N MET A 1 -29.80 -6.77 -0.26
CA MET A 1 -29.03 -8.03 -0.22
C MET A 1 -27.76 -7.82 -1.00
N GLY A 2 -26.64 -7.72 -0.29
CA GLY A 2 -25.30 -7.44 -0.81
C GLY A 2 -24.36 -7.41 0.40
N THR A 3 -24.41 -8.48 1.18
CA THR A 3 -23.60 -8.67 2.38
C THR A 3 -22.14 -8.55 1.99
N ILE A 4 -21.44 -7.53 2.51
CA ILE A 4 -20.04 -7.36 2.99
C ILE A 4 -18.92 -8.27 2.39
N ALA A 5 -19.26 -9.49 1.98
CA ALA A 5 -18.44 -10.47 1.30
C ALA A 5 -17.90 -10.04 -0.08
N ASP A 6 -18.59 -9.18 -0.84
CA ASP A 6 -18.01 -8.68 -2.12
C ASP A 6 -16.87 -7.66 -1.90
N THR A 7 -16.71 -7.16 -0.68
CA THR A 7 -15.56 -6.36 -0.25
C THR A 7 -14.41 -7.23 0.28
N LEU A 8 -14.56 -8.56 0.30
CA LEU A 8 -13.52 -9.54 0.70
C LEU A 8 -12.57 -9.92 -0.44
N VAL A 9 -12.59 -9.18 -1.55
CA VAL A 9 -11.56 -9.31 -2.59
C VAL A 9 -10.47 -8.28 -2.28
N ASP A 10 -9.35 -8.76 -1.71
CA ASP A 10 -8.02 -8.09 -1.66
C ASP A 10 -7.56 -7.43 -0.35
N ILE A 11 -8.29 -7.57 0.76
CA ILE A 11 -7.80 -7.19 2.09
C ILE A 11 -7.45 -8.46 2.87
N ARG A 12 -6.15 -8.74 3.06
CA ARG A 12 -5.71 -9.87 3.89
C ARG A 12 -5.38 -9.37 5.27
N ILE A 13 -6.21 -9.75 6.24
CA ILE A 13 -5.98 -9.48 7.66
C ILE A 13 -5.21 -10.67 8.25
N LYS A 14 -4.02 -10.45 8.78
CA LYS A 14 -3.28 -11.46 9.55
C LYS A 14 -2.77 -10.79 10.81
N ASN A 15 -3.14 -11.29 11.99
CA ASN A 15 -2.68 -10.75 13.28
C ASN A 15 -2.92 -9.23 13.42
N ASN A 16 -4.07 -8.73 12.98
CA ASN A 16 -4.42 -7.31 12.93
C ASN A 16 -3.66 -6.45 11.89
N ASP A 17 -2.77 -7.05 11.08
CA ASP A 17 -2.13 -6.35 9.96
C ASP A 17 -3.02 -6.37 8.72
N VAL A 18 -3.20 -5.19 8.10
CA VAL A 18 -4.00 -4.99 6.91
C VAL A 18 -3.10 -4.92 5.69
N TYR A 19 -3.26 -5.88 4.77
CA TYR A 19 -2.58 -5.88 3.48
C TYR A 19 -3.57 -5.57 2.36
N VAL A 20 -3.23 -4.61 1.51
CA VAL A 20 -4.06 -4.11 0.41
C VAL A 20 -3.35 -4.24 -0.94
N GLN A 21 -4.11 -4.48 -2.00
CA GLN A 21 -3.59 -4.40 -3.37
C GLN A 21 -3.38 -2.96 -3.82
N LEU A 22 -2.40 -2.77 -4.71
CA LEU A 22 -2.08 -1.46 -5.29
C LEU A 22 -3.30 -0.78 -5.96
N LYS A 23 -4.18 -1.54 -6.61
CA LYS A 23 -5.39 -1.00 -7.26
C LYS A 23 -6.35 -0.32 -6.27
N HIS A 24 -6.35 -0.74 -5.02
CA HIS A 24 -7.17 -0.16 -3.96
C HIS A 24 -6.49 1.07 -3.36
N ILE A 25 -5.17 1.05 -3.22
CA ILE A 25 -4.39 2.25 -2.84
C ILE A 25 -4.61 3.38 -3.84
N LEU A 26 -4.63 3.07 -5.16
CA LEU A 26 -4.96 4.07 -6.19
C LEU A 26 -6.29 4.77 -5.91
N LYS A 27 -7.33 4.01 -5.57
CA LYS A 27 -8.67 4.55 -5.30
C LYS A 27 -8.73 5.30 -3.97
N LEU A 28 -8.09 4.79 -2.92
CA LEU A 28 -8.13 5.37 -1.58
C LEU A 28 -7.43 6.75 -1.51
N TYR A 29 -6.33 6.90 -2.24
CA TYR A 29 -5.51 8.11 -2.22
C TYR A 29 -5.68 8.98 -3.48
N ASP A 30 -6.58 8.60 -4.38
CA ASP A 30 -6.81 9.22 -5.69
C ASP A 30 -5.50 9.47 -6.48
N PHE A 31 -4.60 8.49 -6.44
CA PHE A 31 -3.33 8.57 -7.15
C PHE A 31 -3.46 8.12 -8.60
N SER A 32 -2.70 8.75 -9.49
CA SER A 32 -2.42 8.18 -10.79
C SER A 32 -1.61 6.88 -10.65
N ARG A 33 -1.71 5.98 -11.64
CA ARG A 33 -0.93 4.73 -11.69
C ARG A 33 0.58 4.98 -11.63
N SER A 34 1.06 6.01 -12.32
CA SER A 34 2.48 6.37 -12.35
C SER A 34 2.95 6.92 -11.00
N THR A 35 2.13 7.75 -10.34
CA THR A 35 2.41 8.26 -8.99
C THR A 35 2.57 7.11 -8.00
N LEU A 36 1.59 6.18 -7.96
CA LEU A 36 1.69 5.04 -7.05
C LEU A 36 2.88 4.15 -7.39
N TRP A 37 3.14 3.87 -8.67
CA TRP A 37 4.31 3.07 -9.06
C TRP A 37 5.62 3.69 -8.58
N ARG A 38 5.78 5.01 -8.69
CA ARG A 38 6.94 5.74 -8.17
C ARG A 38 7.05 5.58 -6.65
N LEU A 39 5.96 5.84 -5.92
CA LEU A 39 5.92 5.73 -4.46
C LEU A 39 6.27 4.32 -3.97
N ILE A 40 5.75 3.29 -4.63
CA ILE A 40 6.04 1.90 -4.28
C ILE A 40 7.50 1.54 -4.52
N ASN A 41 8.07 1.98 -5.64
CA ASN A 41 9.49 1.75 -5.91
C ASN A 41 10.39 2.49 -4.93
N GLU A 42 10.08 3.74 -4.61
CA GLU A 42 10.81 4.49 -3.58
C GLU A 42 10.71 3.81 -2.21
N MET A 43 9.52 3.35 -1.82
CA MET A 43 9.31 2.61 -0.57
C MET A 43 10.11 1.29 -0.55
N ARG A 44 10.19 0.57 -1.68
CA ARG A 44 10.98 -0.67 -1.81
C ARG A 44 12.49 -0.47 -1.63
N LEU A 45 13.00 0.71 -1.95
CA LEU A 45 14.42 1.05 -1.77
C LEU A 45 14.80 1.28 -0.31
N ILE A 46 13.84 1.50 0.59
CA ILE A 46 14.09 1.75 2.01
C ILE A 46 14.11 0.40 2.75
N PRO A 47 15.23 0.00 3.39
CA PRO A 47 15.34 -1.31 4.06
C PRO A 47 14.25 -1.56 5.11
N LYS A 48 13.81 -0.52 5.82
CA LYS A 48 12.72 -0.56 6.80
C LYS A 48 11.42 -1.16 6.23
N TYR A 49 11.10 -0.88 4.97
CA TYR A 49 9.82 -1.25 4.38
C TYR A 49 9.87 -2.50 3.50
N GLN A 50 11.01 -3.18 3.36
CA GLN A 50 11.12 -4.36 2.49
C GLN A 50 10.12 -5.48 2.87
N LYS A 51 9.87 -5.68 4.16
CA LYS A 51 8.91 -6.68 4.68
C LYS A 51 7.44 -6.26 4.56
N ALA A 52 7.16 -5.01 4.17
CA ALA A 52 5.80 -4.53 3.95
C ALA A 52 5.17 -5.09 2.67
N PHE A 53 5.97 -5.61 1.74
CA PHE A 53 5.51 -6.14 0.47
C PHE A 53 5.28 -7.66 0.55
N ARG A 54 4.13 -8.12 0.07
CA ARG A 54 3.85 -9.54 -0.14
C ARG A 54 3.47 -9.76 -1.60
N ASP A 55 4.41 -10.28 -2.36
CA ASP A 55 4.20 -10.65 -3.75
C ASP A 55 3.56 -12.05 -3.79
N VAL A 56 2.22 -12.10 -3.86
CA VAL A 56 1.46 -13.36 -3.91
C VAL A 56 1.47 -13.96 -5.31
N SER A 57 1.52 -13.10 -6.33
CA SER A 57 1.81 -13.43 -7.72
C SER A 57 2.36 -12.21 -8.45
N PRO A 58 2.92 -12.34 -9.67
CA PRO A 58 3.41 -11.19 -10.44
C PRO A 58 2.38 -10.06 -10.62
N GLN A 59 1.09 -10.44 -10.67
CA GLN A 59 -0.04 -9.52 -10.83
C GLN A 59 -0.69 -9.11 -9.50
N LYS A 60 -0.48 -9.88 -8.41
CA LYS A 60 -1.06 -9.64 -7.09
C LYS A 60 0.02 -9.26 -6.09
N LYS A 61 0.37 -7.98 -6.10
CA LYS A 61 1.26 -7.36 -5.11
C LYS A 61 0.42 -6.76 -4.00
N LEU A 62 0.66 -7.22 -2.78
CA LEU A 62 0.05 -6.68 -1.57
C LEU A 62 1.05 -5.80 -0.83
N VAL A 63 0.55 -4.74 -0.23
CA VAL A 63 1.32 -3.79 0.59
C VAL A 63 0.67 -3.69 1.95
N HIS A 64 1.49 -3.73 2.99
CA HIS A 64 1.04 -3.47 4.36
C HIS A 64 0.62 -2.00 4.50
N LEU A 65 -0.66 -1.77 4.81
CA LEU A 65 -1.27 -0.44 4.76
C LEU A 65 -0.62 0.52 5.76
N ALA A 66 -0.43 0.10 7.01
CA ALA A 66 0.15 0.97 8.04
C ALA A 66 1.59 1.39 7.70
N SER A 67 2.39 0.47 7.13
CA SER A 67 3.75 0.81 6.68
C SER A 67 3.73 1.75 5.47
N PHE A 68 2.71 1.66 4.60
CA PHE A 68 2.55 2.60 3.50
C PHE A 68 2.17 3.99 4.01
N GLU A 69 1.24 4.10 4.95
CA GLU A 69 0.87 5.37 5.59
C GLU A 69 2.06 6.04 6.28
N GLU A 70 2.85 5.26 7.03
CA GLU A 70 4.08 5.73 7.65
C GLU A 70 5.07 6.27 6.61
N PHE A 71 5.21 5.59 5.48
CA PHE A 71 6.05 6.06 4.37
C PHE A 71 5.55 7.37 3.76
N ILE A 72 4.24 7.53 3.56
CA ILE A 72 3.65 8.77 3.05
C ILE A 72 3.88 9.93 4.03
N GLN A 73 3.72 9.70 5.33
CA GLN A 73 4.00 10.71 6.36
C GLN A 73 5.48 11.08 6.39
N TYR A 74 6.39 10.12 6.33
CA TYR A 74 7.82 10.35 6.22
C TYR A 74 8.19 11.21 5.00
N LYS A 75 7.58 10.90 3.84
CA LYS A 75 7.72 11.70 2.61
C LYS A 75 7.21 13.13 2.82
N HIS A 76 6.02 13.30 3.37
CA HIS A 76 5.42 14.62 3.62
C HIS A 76 6.29 15.47 4.56
N GLN A 77 6.77 14.90 5.66
CA GLN A 77 7.68 15.60 6.58
C GLN A 77 9.01 15.99 5.93
N LYS A 78 9.50 15.20 4.97
CA LYS A 78 10.70 15.55 4.21
C LYS A 78 10.45 16.74 3.28
N TYR A 79 9.29 16.80 2.62
CA TYR A 79 8.91 17.92 1.74
C TYR A 79 8.54 19.21 2.48
N MET A 80 8.08 19.14 3.73
CA MET A 80 7.71 20.29 4.56
C MET A 80 8.88 20.87 5.37
N LYS A 81 10.07 20.27 5.26
CA LYS A 81 11.30 20.71 5.94
C LYS A 81 12.28 21.45 5.01
N ASP A 82 11.98 21.51 3.72
CA ASP A 82 12.61 22.36 2.72
C ASP A 82 11.73 23.60 2.50
#